data_AF-A0A132EIE6-F1
#
_entry.id   AF-A0A132EIE6-F1
#
_cell.length_a   1.000
_cell.length_b   1.000
_cell.length_c   1.000
_cell.angle_alpha   90.00
_cell.angle_beta   90.00
_cell.angle_gamma   90.00
#
_symmetry.space_group_name_H-M   'P 1'
#
loop_
_entity.id
_entity.type
_entity.pdbx_description
1 polymer ?
#
loop_
_entity_poly.entity_id
_entity_poly.type
_entity_poly.pdbx_seq_one_letter_code
_entity_poly.pdbx_strand_id
1 'polypeptide(L)'
;MNEIKHTPGPYHVSGTGRHLHIGSQHSPMVLASLNEVHVDTPGNALLFAASFDMVLALEMIAAEDDAARHNGTPLLTSGVRMTLDAALIKAGRKEAPKRVQHLRITGEGL
;
A
#
# COMPACT_ATOMS: atom_id res chain seq x y z
N MET A 1 11.72 -21.19 -6.34
CA MET A 1 10.64 -20.37 -5.76
C MET A 1 11.16 -19.90 -4.42
N ASN A 2 11.69 -18.68 -4.35
CA ASN A 2 12.24 -18.16 -3.10
C ASN A 2 11.07 -17.94 -2.15
N GLU A 3 11.08 -18.63 -1.01
CA GLU A 3 10.08 -18.44 0.04
C GLU A 3 10.10 -16.96 0.43
N ILE A 4 8.96 -16.28 0.27
CA ILE A 4 8.76 -14.97 0.89
C ILE A 4 8.74 -15.27 2.38
N LYS A 5 9.86 -14.96 3.05
CA LYS A 5 9.93 -15.04 4.51
C LYS A 5 8.87 -14.07 5.04
N HIS A 6 7.79 -14.62 5.57
CA HIS A 6 6.77 -13.85 6.25
C HIS A 6 7.38 -13.31 7.54
N THR A 7 8.01 -12.15 7.46
CA THR A 7 8.32 -11.35 8.64
C THR A 7 7.00 -10.83 9.16
N PRO A 8 6.55 -11.19 10.37
CA PRO A 8 5.31 -10.66 10.91
C PRO A 8 5.35 -9.14 10.91
N GLY A 9 4.36 -8.49 10.30
CA GLY A 9 4.17 -7.06 10.38
C GLY A 9 4.10 -6.53 11.82
N PRO A 10 4.14 -5.20 12.01
CA PRO A 10 4.24 -4.56 13.34
C PRO A 10 3.00 -4.74 14.22
N TYR A 11 1.93 -5.35 13.68
CA TYR A 11 0.66 -5.54 14.34
C TYR A 11 0.29 -7.01 14.45
N HIS A 12 -0.39 -7.36 15.53
CA HIS A 12 -0.96 -8.67 15.73
C HIS A 12 -2.45 -8.56 16.02
N VAL A 13 -3.18 -9.62 15.69
CA VAL A 13 -4.60 -9.75 16.01
C VAL A 13 -4.73 -10.68 17.21
N SER A 14 -5.47 -10.27 18.23
CA SER A 14 -5.76 -11.08 19.41
C SER A 14 -7.25 -11.05 19.77
N GLY A 15 -7.67 -12.01 20.59
CA GLY A 15 -9.07 -12.21 20.97
C GLY A 15 -9.83 -13.13 20.02
N THR A 16 -11.11 -13.36 20.31
CA THR A 16 -11.95 -14.33 19.60
C THR A 16 -13.36 -13.81 19.36
N GLY A 17 -13.95 -14.23 18.25
CA GLY A 17 -15.33 -13.89 17.89
C GLY A 17 -15.57 -12.38 17.82
N ARG A 18 -16.30 -11.86 18.81
CA ARG A 18 -16.81 -10.49 18.87
C ARG A 18 -15.87 -9.50 19.58
N HIS A 19 -14.75 -9.99 20.10
CA HIS A 19 -13.75 -9.21 20.82
C HIS A 19 -12.39 -9.34 20.12
N LEU A 20 -12.28 -8.76 18.92
CA LEU A 20 -11.03 -8.72 18.18
C LEU A 20 -10.28 -7.42 18.48
N HIS A 21 -9.00 -7.58 18.81
CA HIS A 21 -8.09 -6.48 19.10
C HIS A 21 -6.93 -6.49 18.12
N ILE A 22 -6.60 -5.31 17.61
CA ILE A 22 -5.37 -5.09 16.84
C ILE A 22 -4.38 -4.42 17.78
N GLY A 23 -3.32 -5.14 18.15
CA GLY A 23 -2.25 -4.66 19.03
C GLY A 23 -0.96 -4.41 18.28
N SER A 24 -0.10 -3.56 18.82
CA SER A 24 1.28 -3.43 18.35
C SER A 24 2.15 -4.55 18.93
N GLN A 25 3.11 -5.06 18.15
CA GLN A 25 4.16 -5.92 18.67
C GLN A 25 5.15 -5.17 19.58
N HIS A 26 5.20 -3.84 19.50
CA HIS A 26 6.19 -3.00 20.17
C HIS A 26 5.58 -2.05 21.22
N SER A 27 4.27 -2.13 21.46
CA SER A 27 3.57 -1.28 22.44
C SER A 27 2.36 -2.01 23.02
N PRO A 28 2.07 -1.85 24.32
CA PRO A 28 0.90 -2.46 24.96
C PRO A 28 -0.45 -1.82 24.53
N MET A 29 -0.42 -0.86 23.61
CA MET A 29 -1.61 -0.16 23.14
C MET A 29 -2.43 -1.00 22.15
N VAL A 30 -3.74 -1.08 22.37
CA VAL A 30 -4.71 -1.58 21.39
C VAL A 30 -5.00 -0.46 20.40
N LEU A 31 -4.65 -0.64 19.13
CA LEU A 31 -4.90 0.33 18.07
C LEU A 31 -6.37 0.36 17.64
N ALA A 32 -7.03 -0.79 17.66
CA ALA A 32 -8.45 -0.90 17.34
C ALA A 32 -9.10 -2.05 18.12
N SER A 33 -10.31 -1.80 18.62
CA SER A 33 -11.20 -2.82 19.16
C SER A 33 -12.41 -2.93 18.24
N LEU A 34 -12.57 -4.10 17.63
CA LEU A 34 -13.65 -4.33 16.66
C LEU A 34 -14.82 -5.02 17.37
N ASN A 35 -15.71 -4.22 17.99
CA ASN A 35 -16.91 -4.73 18.66
C ASN A 35 -18.13 -4.68 17.71
N GLU A 36 -18.68 -5.86 17.44
CA GLU A 36 -20.03 -6.27 16.98
C GLU A 36 -20.80 -5.59 15.82
N VAL A 37 -20.49 -4.39 15.34
CA VAL A 37 -21.33 -3.74 14.28
C VAL A 37 -20.79 -3.96 12.85
N HIS A 38 -19.60 -4.55 12.69
CA HIS A 38 -18.95 -4.69 11.38
C HIS A 38 -18.91 -6.16 10.93
N VAL A 39 -19.68 -6.47 9.88
CA VAL A 39 -20.00 -7.82 9.38
C VAL A 39 -18.79 -8.63 8.87
N ASP A 40 -17.57 -8.07 8.85
CA ASP A 40 -16.34 -8.72 8.36
C ASP A 40 -15.17 -8.65 9.36
N THR A 41 -15.46 -8.81 10.65
CA THR A 41 -14.54 -8.47 11.77
C THR A 41 -13.18 -9.19 11.73
N PRO A 42 -13.08 -10.51 11.50
CA PRO A 42 -11.79 -11.21 11.49
C PRO A 42 -10.97 -10.94 10.22
N GLY A 43 -11.63 -10.91 9.05
CA GLY A 43 -10.97 -10.68 7.77
C GLY A 43 -10.35 -9.28 7.68
N ASN A 44 -11.09 -8.26 8.12
CA ASN A 44 -10.59 -6.89 8.15
C ASN A 44 -9.46 -6.70 9.16
N ALA A 45 -9.50 -7.39 10.31
CA ALA A 45 -8.42 -7.36 11.29
C ALA A 45 -7.12 -7.95 10.73
N LEU A 46 -7.22 -9.09 10.06
CA LEU A 46 -6.08 -9.72 9.40
C LEU A 46 -5.54 -8.86 8.24
N LEU A 47 -6.44 -8.29 7.42
CA LEU A 47 -6.06 -7.39 6.32
C LEU A 47 -5.30 -6.15 6.84
N PHE A 48 -5.75 -5.59 7.96
CA PHE A 48 -5.08 -4.47 8.61
C PHE A 48 -3.70 -4.88 9.14
N ALA A 49 -3.59 -6.02 9.83
CA ALA A 49 -2.30 -6.49 10.34
C ALA A 49 -1.30 -6.76 9.21
N ALA A 50 -1.77 -7.32 8.09
CA ALA A 50 -0.96 -7.61 6.90
C ALA A 50 -0.68 -6.39 6.00
N SER A 51 -1.28 -5.22 6.28
CA SER A 51 -1.21 -4.09 5.35
C SER A 51 0.20 -3.58 5.10
N PHE A 52 1.10 -3.75 6.07
CA PHE A 52 2.50 -3.31 5.97
C PHE A 52 3.28 -4.20 5.01
N ASP A 53 3.09 -5.52 5.11
CA ASP A 53 3.74 -6.49 4.23
C ASP A 53 3.19 -6.38 2.81
N MET A 54 1.89 -6.15 2.66
CA MET A 54 1.28 -5.86 1.37
C MET A 54 1.86 -4.57 0.75
N VAL A 55 1.99 -3.49 1.53
CA VAL A 55 2.58 -2.24 1.04
C VAL A 55 4.04 -2.44 0.60
N LEU A 56 4.83 -3.20 1.35
CA LEU A 56 6.20 -3.55 0.97
C LEU A 56 6.24 -4.34 -0.36
N ALA A 57 5.36 -5.32 -0.53
CA ALA A 57 5.26 -6.06 -1.78
C ALA A 57 4.91 -5.15 -2.97
N LEU A 58 4.01 -4.19 -2.77
CA LEU A 58 3.65 -3.19 -3.79
C LEU A 58 4.83 -2.27 -4.14
N GLU A 59 5.66 -1.89 -3.16
CA GLU A 59 6.91 -1.14 -3.40
C GLU A 59 7.91 -1.95 -4.24
N MET A 60 8.08 -3.24 -3.94
CA MET A 60 8.95 -4.13 -4.70
C MET A 60 8.49 -4.29 -6.15
N ILE A 61 7.19 -4.50 -6.38
CA ILE A 61 6.60 -4.60 -7.72
C ILE A 61 6.79 -3.27 -8.48
N ALA A 62 6.58 -2.13 -7.81
CA ALA A 62 6.78 -0.82 -8.39
C ALA A 62 8.24 -0.60 -8.84
N ALA A 63 9.20 -0.98 -8.00
CA ALA A 63 10.62 -0.87 -8.32
C ALA A 63 11.04 -1.77 -9.49
N GLU A 64 10.51 -2.98 -9.55
CA GLU A 64 10.80 -3.92 -10.63
C GLU A 64 10.22 -3.46 -11.97
N ASP A 65 8.98 -2.94 -11.99
CA ASP A 65 8.39 -2.33 -13.18
C ASP A 65 9.15 -1.06 -13.62
N ASP A 66 9.59 -0.22 -12.69
CA ASP A 66 10.38 0.98 -13.01
C ASP A 66 11.73 0.61 -13.65
N ALA A 67 12.42 -0.41 -13.14
CA ALA A 67 13.65 -0.94 -13.73
C ALA A 67 13.41 -1.50 -15.15
N ALA A 68 12.31 -2.23 -15.34
CA ALA A 68 11.95 -2.81 -16.63
C ALA A 68 11.55 -1.74 -17.66
N ARG A 69 10.85 -0.68 -17.23
CA ARG A 69 10.55 0.51 -18.05
C ARG A 69 11.80 1.24 -18.51
N HIS A 70 12.77 1.41 -17.62
CA HIS A 70 14.07 2.00 -17.99
C HIS A 70 14.79 1.17 -19.07
N ASN A 71 14.57 -0.16 -19.08
CA ASN A 71 15.10 -1.09 -20.07
C ASN A 71 14.16 -1.28 -21.29
N GLY A 72 13.13 -0.45 -21.43
CA GLY A 72 12.23 -0.43 -22.59
C GLY A 72 11.16 -1.51 -22.63
N THR A 73 11.06 -2.36 -21.60
CA THR A 73 10.08 -3.45 -21.53
C THR A 73 9.27 -3.36 -20.24
N PRO A 74 8.21 -2.53 -20.18
CA PRO A 74 7.36 -2.44 -19.00
C PRO A 74 6.72 -3.79 -18.64
N LEU A 75 6.66 -4.12 -17.35
CA LEU A 75 5.99 -5.32 -16.85
C LEU A 75 4.49 -5.08 -16.66
N LEU A 76 4.13 -3.87 -16.26
CA LEU A 76 2.76 -3.46 -15.99
C LEU A 76 2.22 -2.57 -17.11
N THR A 77 0.93 -2.73 -17.41
CA THR A 77 0.21 -1.77 -18.24
C THR A 77 0.12 -0.41 -17.52
N SER A 78 -0.01 0.68 -18.29
CA SER A 78 -0.05 2.04 -17.74
C SER A 78 -1.15 2.25 -16.69
N GLY A 79 -2.33 1.66 -16.90
CA GLY A 79 -3.44 1.72 -15.94
C GLY A 79 -3.13 0.99 -14.62
N VAL A 80 -2.51 -0.19 -14.68
CA VAL A 80 -2.12 -0.94 -13.47
C VAL A 80 -1.04 -0.18 -12.70
N ARG A 81 -0.06 0.41 -13.39
CA ARG A 81 0.98 1.25 -12.76
C ARG A 81 0.39 2.47 -12.08
N MET A 82 -0.61 3.12 -12.68
CA MET A 82 -1.29 4.27 -12.09
C MET A 82 -2.04 3.91 -10.80
N THR A 83 -2.74 2.77 -10.78
CA THR A 83 -3.43 2.29 -9.58
C THR A 83 -2.46 1.90 -8.46
N LEU A 84 -1.34 1.25 -8.83
CA LEU A 84 -0.26 0.91 -7.90
C LEU A 84 0.33 2.18 -7.25
N ASP A 85 0.61 3.20 -8.05
CA ASP A 85 1.10 4.48 -7.56
C ASP A 85 0.11 5.18 -6.64
N ALA A 86 -1.19 5.18 -6.99
CA ALA A 86 -2.21 5.76 -6.13
C ALA A 86 -2.27 5.06 -4.76
N ALA A 87 -2.11 3.74 -4.72
CA ALA A 87 -2.07 2.98 -3.47
C ALA A 87 -0.84 3.35 -2.61
N LEU A 88 0.35 3.42 -3.22
CA LEU A 88 1.59 3.78 -2.53
C LEU A 88 1.60 5.24 -2.05
N ILE A 89 1.03 6.17 -2.84
CA ILE A 89 0.84 7.57 -2.45
C ILE A 89 -0.09 7.65 -1.23
N LYS A 90 -1.23 6.94 -1.27
CA LYS A 90 -2.17 6.90 -0.14
C LYS A 90 -1.55 6.31 1.12
N ALA A 91 -0.63 5.34 0.96
CA ALA A 91 0.14 4.76 2.07
C ALA A 91 1.30 5.66 2.56
N GLY A 92 1.53 6.82 1.96
CA GLY A 92 2.65 7.72 2.30
C GLY A 92 4.03 7.17 1.91
N ARG A 93 4.09 6.18 1.02
CA ARG A 93 5.33 5.53 0.56
C ARG A 93 5.86 6.08 -0.77
N LYS A 94 5.07 6.89 -1.47
CA LYS A 94 5.45 7.57 -2.71
C LYS A 94 4.97 9.01 -2.69
N GLU A 95 5.77 9.93 -3.19
CA GLU A 95 5.35 11.34 -3.32
C GLU A 95 4.23 11.47 -4.35
N ALA A 96 3.22 12.27 -4.02
CA ALA A 96 2.19 12.63 -4.98
C ALA A 96 2.81 13.43 -6.15
N PRO A 97 2.39 13.20 -7.40
CA PRO A 97 2.83 14.00 -8.52
C PRO A 97 2.58 15.48 -8.24
N LYS A 98 3.57 16.33 -8.54
CA LYS A 98 3.37 17.78 -8.48
C LYS A 98 2.28 18.15 -9.49
N ARG A 99 1.38 19.05 -9.07
CA ARG A 99 0.30 19.54 -9.92
C ARG A 99 0.91 20.09 -11.21
N VAL A 100 0.55 19.50 -12.35
CA VAL A 100 1.05 19.93 -13.66
C VAL A 100 0.46 21.31 -13.97
N GLN A 101 1.34 22.26 -14.29
CA GLN A 101 0.94 23.57 -14.81
C GLN A 101 0.88 23.47 -16.33
N HIS A 102 -0.31 23.62 -16.90
CA HIS A 102 -0.48 23.72 -18.35
C HIS A 102 -0.22 25.17 -18.78
N LEU A 103 0.94 25.41 -19.38
CA LEU A 103 1.30 26.70 -19.97
C LEU A 103 0.88 26.71 -21.44
N ARG A 104 0.09 27.71 -21.83
CA ARG A 104 -0.22 27.98 -23.25
C ARG A 104 0.75 29.04 -23.75
N ILE A 105 1.70 28.65 -24.61
CA ILE A 105 2.61 29.59 -25.27
C ILE A 105 2.00 29.94 -26.63
N THR A 106 1.41 31.12 -26.73
CA THR A 106 1.05 31.73 -28.02
C THR A 106 2.28 32.44 -28.54
N GLY A 107 2.88 31.93 -29.63
CA GLY A 107 4.03 32.57 -30.27
C GLY A 107 3.60 33.87 -30.96
N GLU A 108 3.86 35.00 -30.33
CA GLU A 108 3.93 36.30 -31.01
C GLU A 108 5.42 36.63 -31.18
N GLY A 109 5.97 36.36 -32.36
CA GLY A 109 7.33 36.78 -32.74
C GLY A 109 8.23 35.72 -33.41
N LEU A 110 7.73 35.04 -34.45
CA LEU A 110 8.58 34.51 -35.52
C LEU A 110 8.55 35.46 -36.71
#